data_AF-A0A2R9BUB8-F1
#
_entry.id   AF-A0A2R9BUB8-F1
#
_cell.length_a   1.000
_cell.length_b   1.000
_cell.length_c   1.000
_cell.angle_alpha   90.00
_cell.angle_beta   90.00
_cell.angle_gamma   90.00
#
_symmetry.space_group_name_H-M   'P 1'
#
loop_
_entity.id
_entity.type
_entity.pdbx_description
1 polymer ?
#
loop_
_entity_poly.entity_id
_entity_poly.type
_entity_poly.pdbx_seq_one_letter_code
_entity_poly.pdbx_strand_id
1 'polypeptide(L)'
;MRRTAFILGSGLLSFVAFWNSVTWHLQRFWGASGYFWQAQWERLLTTFEGKEWILFFIGAIQVPCLFFWSFNGLLLVVDTTGKPNFISRYRIQVGKNEPAGETWPRNGMEVNKE
;
A
#
# COMPACT_ATOMS: atom_id res chain seq x y z
N MET A 1 44.26 -19.24 11.81
CA MET A 1 43.67 -19.59 10.50
C MET A 1 42.66 -20.75 10.56
N ARG A 2 43.01 -21.93 11.10
CA ARG A 2 42.08 -23.09 11.14
C ARG A 2 40.74 -22.80 11.84
N ARG A 3 40.73 -22.21 13.04
CA ARG A 3 39.49 -21.86 13.76
C ARG A 3 38.59 -20.90 12.97
N THR A 4 39.18 -19.88 12.36
CA THR A 4 38.46 -18.91 11.49
C THR A 4 37.83 -19.61 10.29
N ALA A 5 38.54 -20.54 9.65
CA ALA A 5 38.01 -21.31 8.53
C ALA A 5 36.84 -22.22 8.94
N PHE A 6 36.88 -22.82 10.14
CA PHE A 6 35.76 -23.60 10.67
C PHE A 6 34.53 -22.73 10.98
N ILE A 7 34.72 -21.55 11.57
CA ILE A 7 33.62 -20.62 11.87
C ILE A 7 32.98 -20.10 10.57
N LEU A 8 33.81 -19.69 9.60
CA LEU A 8 33.33 -19.21 8.31
C LEU A 8 32.64 -20.34 7.51
N GLY A 9 33.21 -21.54 7.50
CA GLY A 9 32.62 -22.69 6.80
C GLY A 9 31.28 -23.13 7.38
N SER A 10 31.19 -23.26 8.71
CA SER A 10 29.92 -23.62 9.37
C SER A 10 28.85 -22.53 9.23
N GLY A 11 29.24 -21.26 9.31
CA GLY A 11 28.34 -20.12 9.05
C GLY A 11 27.81 -20.12 7.62
N LEU A 12 28.68 -20.33 6.63
CA LEU A 12 28.29 -20.38 5.21
C LEU A 12 27.34 -21.56 4.94
N LEU A 13 27.63 -22.74 5.47
CA LEU A 13 26.76 -23.92 5.32
C LEU A 13 25.39 -23.70 5.97
N SER A 14 25.35 -23.12 7.17
CA SER A 14 24.10 -22.82 7.88
C SER A 14 23.27 -21.79 7.11
N PHE A 15 23.92 -20.78 6.54
CA PHE A 15 23.27 -19.76 5.72
C PHE A 15 22.68 -20.35 4.44
N VAL A 16 23.43 -21.20 3.73
CA VAL A 16 22.93 -21.88 2.53
C VAL A 16 21.74 -22.79 2.86
N ALA A 17 21.84 -23.58 3.94
CA ALA A 17 20.74 -24.44 4.38
C ALA A 17 19.49 -23.61 4.73
N PHE A 18 19.67 -22.50 5.45
CA PHE A 18 18.59 -21.58 5.80
C PHE A 18 17.92 -20.99 4.55
N TRP A 19 18.70 -20.47 3.59
CA TRP A 19 18.14 -19.93 2.35
C TRP A 19 17.41 -20.96 1.53
N ASN A 20 17.92 -22.19 1.47
CA ASN A 20 17.26 -23.29 0.79
C ASN A 20 15.89 -23.59 1.43
N SER A 21 15.82 -23.63 2.77
CA SER A 21 14.55 -23.79 3.50
C SER A 21 13.60 -22.62 3.26
N VAL A 22 14.07 -21.37 3.37
CA VAL A 22 13.26 -20.17 3.13
C VAL A 22 12.69 -20.19 1.72
N THR A 23 13.53 -20.47 0.71
CA THR A 23 13.11 -20.55 -0.69
C THR A 23 12.03 -21.61 -0.89
N TRP A 24 12.22 -22.81 -0.30
CA TRP A 24 11.22 -23.87 -0.37
C TRP A 24 9.87 -23.47 0.23
N HIS A 25 9.88 -22.84 1.42
CA HIS A 25 8.67 -22.38 2.08
C HIS A 25 7.97 -21.27 1.29
N LEU A 26 8.72 -20.29 0.77
CA LEU A 26 8.17 -19.22 -0.06
C LEU A 26 7.58 -19.76 -1.36
N GLN A 27 8.26 -20.68 -2.03
CA GLN A 27 7.72 -21.32 -3.23
C GLN A 27 6.43 -22.07 -2.94
N ARG A 28 6.39 -22.82 -1.83
CA ARG A 28 5.18 -23.55 -1.43
C ARG A 28 4.03 -22.61 -1.09
N PHE A 29 4.31 -21.55 -0.33
CA PHE A 29 3.34 -20.54 0.06
C PHE A 29 2.81 -19.78 -1.17
N TRP A 30 3.70 -19.32 -2.04
CA TRP A 30 3.35 -18.60 -3.26
C TRP A 30 2.51 -19.48 -4.19
N GLY A 31 2.91 -20.74 -4.39
CA GLY A 31 2.13 -21.71 -5.15
C GLY A 31 0.73 -21.91 -4.57
N ALA A 32 0.61 -22.12 -3.26
CA ALA A 32 -0.68 -22.26 -2.59
C ALA A 32 -1.55 -21.00 -2.71
N SER A 33 -0.97 -19.81 -2.59
CA SER A 33 -1.67 -18.55 -2.78
C SER A 33 -2.20 -18.39 -4.21
N GLY A 34 -1.45 -18.84 -5.21
CA GLY A 34 -1.88 -18.85 -6.61
C GLY A 34 -3.12 -19.71 -6.81
N TYR A 35 -3.11 -20.94 -6.32
CA TYR A 35 -4.29 -21.82 -6.38
C TYR A 35 -5.50 -21.24 -5.65
N PHE A 36 -5.28 -20.62 -4.49
CA PHE A 36 -6.35 -19.98 -3.73
C PHE A 36 -7.00 -18.84 -4.52
N TRP A 37 -6.20 -17.91 -5.06
CA TRP A 37 -6.73 -16.78 -5.84
C TRP A 37 -7.39 -17.23 -7.13
N GLN A 38 -6.82 -18.23 -7.80
CA GLN A 38 -7.41 -18.83 -8.99
C GLN A 38 -8.80 -19.42 -8.70
N ALA A 39 -8.92 -20.23 -7.65
CA ALA A 39 -10.21 -20.83 -7.26
C ALA A 39 -11.25 -19.76 -6.90
N GLN A 40 -10.82 -18.66 -6.26
CA GLN A 40 -11.72 -17.57 -5.93
C GLN A 40 -12.17 -16.80 -7.19
N TRP A 41 -11.26 -16.60 -8.15
CA TRP A 41 -11.58 -15.96 -9.42
C TRP A 41 -12.54 -16.81 -10.27
N GLU A 42 -12.30 -18.13 -10.35
CA GLU A 42 -13.19 -19.06 -11.04
C GLU A 42 -14.59 -19.09 -10.41
N ARG A 43 -14.67 -19.10 -9.08
CA ARG A 43 -15.95 -18.95 -8.37
C ARG A 43 -16.67 -17.65 -8.69
N LEU A 44 -15.93 -16.54 -8.78
CA LEU A 44 -16.52 -15.25 -9.15
C LEU A 44 -17.07 -15.32 -10.58
N LEU A 45 -16.26 -15.77 -11.54
CA LEU A 45 -16.66 -15.87 -12.94
C LEU A 45 -17.90 -16.75 -13.13
N THR A 46 -17.91 -17.93 -12.52
CA THR A 46 -19.06 -18.85 -12.59
C THR A 46 -20.32 -18.26 -11.94
N THR A 47 -20.19 -17.48 -10.87
CA THR A 47 -21.35 -16.79 -10.24
C THR A 47 -21.98 -15.72 -11.15
N PHE A 48 -21.14 -15.10 -11.99
CA PHE A 48 -21.54 -14.03 -12.91
C PHE A 48 -21.67 -14.51 -14.37
N GLU A 49 -21.65 -15.81 -14.61
CA GLU A 49 -21.87 -16.38 -15.95
C GLU A 49 -23.24 -15.93 -16.50
N GLY A 50 -23.24 -15.49 -17.77
CA GLY A 50 -24.42 -14.88 -18.42
C GLY A 50 -24.76 -13.47 -17.94
N LYS A 51 -23.98 -12.88 -17.03
CA LYS A 51 -24.13 -11.52 -16.49
C LYS A 51 -22.80 -10.75 -16.52
N GLU A 52 -21.99 -10.93 -17.57
CA GLU A 52 -20.63 -10.39 -17.61
C GLU A 52 -20.60 -8.87 -17.48
N TRP A 53 -21.61 -8.19 -18.00
CA TRP A 53 -21.75 -6.73 -17.87
C TRP A 53 -21.79 -6.27 -16.42
N ILE A 54 -22.48 -6.99 -15.53
CA ILE A 54 -22.53 -6.64 -14.10
C ILE A 54 -21.14 -6.78 -13.49
N LEU A 55 -20.43 -7.86 -13.80
CA LEU A 55 -19.06 -8.08 -13.33
C LEU A 55 -18.12 -6.96 -13.82
N PHE A 56 -18.27 -6.54 -15.09
CA PHE A 56 -17.53 -5.43 -15.66
C PHE A 56 -17.82 -4.11 -14.93
N PHE A 57 -19.10 -3.76 -14.72
CA PHE A 57 -19.47 -2.54 -14.00
C PHE A 57 -18.93 -2.53 -12.56
N ILE A 58 -19.00 -3.67 -11.85
CA ILE A 58 -18.46 -3.78 -10.51
C ILE A 58 -16.94 -3.61 -10.52
N GLY A 59 -16.24 -4.34 -11.38
CA GLY A 59 -14.78 -4.35 -11.41
C GLY A 59 -14.15 -3.07 -11.96
N ALA A 60 -14.71 -2.51 -13.03
CA ALA A 60 -14.14 -1.35 -13.72
C ALA A 60 -14.58 -0.01 -13.14
N ILE A 61 -15.75 0.05 -12.47
CA ILE A 61 -16.31 1.31 -11.97
C ILE A 61 -16.45 1.28 -10.46
N GLN A 62 -17.24 0.36 -9.90
CA GLN A 62 -17.56 0.40 -8.47
C GLN A 62 -16.33 0.20 -7.59
N VAL A 63 -15.49 -0.79 -7.88
CA VAL A 63 -14.29 -1.06 -7.09
C VAL A 63 -13.34 0.15 -7.10
N PRO A 64 -12.89 0.69 -8.25
CA PRO A 64 -12.05 1.88 -8.28
C PRO A 64 -12.68 3.09 -7.60
N CYS A 65 -13.98 3.34 -7.81
CA CYS A 65 -14.69 4.44 -7.17
C CYS A 65 -14.70 4.31 -5.65
N LEU A 66 -15.00 3.12 -5.11
CA LEU A 66 -15.00 2.88 -3.67
C LEU A 66 -13.61 3.07 -3.08
N PHE A 67 -12.57 2.54 -3.71
CA PHE A 67 -11.19 2.75 -3.28
C PHE A 67 -10.82 4.24 -3.29
N PHE A 68 -11.11 4.93 -4.39
CA PHE A 68 -10.85 6.36 -4.52
C PHE A 68 -11.55 7.14 -3.41
N TRP A 69 -12.87 6.99 -3.25
CA TRP A 69 -13.62 7.76 -2.27
C TRP A 69 -13.31 7.39 -0.83
N SER A 70 -12.97 6.13 -0.53
CA SER A 70 -12.59 5.72 0.83
C SER A 70 -11.26 6.34 1.24
N PHE A 71 -10.23 6.24 0.38
CA PHE A 71 -8.92 6.83 0.67
C PHE A 71 -8.96 8.35 0.67
N ASN A 72 -9.58 8.97 -0.33
CA ASN A 72 -9.68 10.43 -0.40
C ASN A 72 -10.62 10.98 0.68
N GLY A 73 -11.68 10.26 1.05
CA GLY A 73 -12.54 10.62 2.16
C GLY A 73 -11.79 10.63 3.48
N LEU A 74 -10.95 9.61 3.74
CA LEU A 74 -10.07 9.60 4.91
C LEU A 74 -9.09 10.78 4.90
N LEU A 75 -8.43 11.04 3.77
CA LEU A 75 -7.52 12.17 3.62
C LEU A 75 -8.23 13.51 3.82
N LEU A 76 -9.45 13.67 3.29
CA LEU A 76 -10.27 14.85 3.46
C LEU A 76 -10.66 15.06 4.92
N VAL A 77 -11.00 14.00 5.66
CA VAL A 77 -11.23 14.08 7.12
C VAL A 77 -9.96 14.54 7.84
N VAL A 78 -8.80 14.04 7.46
CA VAL A 78 -7.51 14.46 8.03
C VAL A 78 -7.21 15.92 7.72
N ASP A 79 -7.45 16.38 6.49
CA ASP A 79 -7.21 17.75 6.06
C ASP A 79 -8.16 18.75 6.72
N THR A 80 -9.44 18.38 6.87
CA THR A 80 -10.47 19.23 7.49
C THR A 80 -10.35 19.28 9.02
N THR A 81 -9.99 18.18 9.66
CA THR A 81 -9.94 18.07 11.13
C THR A 81 -8.54 18.36 11.69
N GLY A 82 -7.50 18.31 10.85
CA GLY A 82 -6.10 18.45 11.26
C GLY A 82 -5.56 17.29 12.11
N LYS A 83 -6.34 16.20 12.25
CA LYS A 83 -6.05 15.02 13.07
C LYS A 83 -6.15 13.74 12.23
N PRO A 84 -5.37 12.68 12.53
CA PRO A 84 -4.44 12.54 13.65
C PRO A 84 -3.08 13.20 13.37
N ASN A 85 -2.43 13.69 14.45
CA ASN A 85 -1.15 14.40 14.40
C ASN A 85 0.00 13.62 13.73
N PHE A 86 -0.10 12.29 13.64
CA PHE A 86 0.89 11.47 12.94
C PHE A 86 0.90 11.68 11.43
N ILE A 87 -0.25 11.97 10.81
CA ILE A 87 -0.36 12.21 9.37
C ILE A 87 -0.17 13.71 9.08
N SER A 88 -0.80 14.57 9.88
CA SER A 88 -0.76 16.02 9.64
C SER A 88 0.62 16.65 9.82
N ARG A 89 1.53 16.03 10.59
CA ARG A 89 2.94 16.47 10.73
C ARG A 89 3.80 16.32 9.47
N TYR A 90 3.36 15.54 8.47
CA TYR A 90 4.09 15.34 7.21
C TYR A 90 3.51 16.19 6.06
N ARG A 91 2.63 17.15 6.36
CA ARG A 91 2.08 18.07 5.35
C ARG A 91 3.21 18.92 4.74
N ILE A 92 3.41 18.77 3.43
CA ILE A 92 4.45 19.48 2.67
C ILE A 92 4.05 20.95 2.44
N GLN A 93 2.75 21.26 2.41
CA GLN A 93 2.24 22.62 2.17
C GLN A 93 1.35 23.07 3.34
N VAL A 94 1.94 23.78 4.29
CA VAL A 94 1.22 24.42 5.41
C VAL A 94 0.50 25.66 4.87
N GLY A 95 -0.78 25.85 5.23
CA GLY A 95 -1.54 27.04 4.82
C GLY A 95 -2.08 27.09 3.37
N LYS A 96 -1.65 26.21 2.46
CA LYS A 96 -2.07 26.25 1.04
C LYS A 96 -3.55 25.92 0.82
N ASN A 97 -4.06 24.94 1.56
CA ASN A 97 -5.44 24.44 1.45
C ASN A 97 -6.32 24.93 2.61
N GLU A 98 -5.82 25.86 3.43
CA GLU A 98 -6.61 26.46 4.49
C GLU A 98 -7.56 27.51 3.87
N PRO A 99 -8.80 27.63 4.37
CA PRO A 99 -9.70 28.66 3.88
C PRO A 99 -9.04 30.03 4.05
N ALA A 100 -9.14 30.87 3.02
CA ALA A 100 -8.56 32.22 3.05
C ALA A 100 -9.20 33.03 4.17
N GLY A 101 -8.54 33.08 5.32
CA GLY A 101 -8.86 34.00 6.40
C GLY A 101 -8.34 35.41 6.10
N GLU A 102 -8.70 36.37 6.94
CA GLU A 102 -8.27 37.79 6.83
C GLU A 102 -6.74 37.98 6.83
N THR A 103 -5.97 36.96 7.24
CA THR A 103 -4.50 36.95 7.28
C THR A 103 -3.84 36.46 5.98
N TRP A 104 -4.61 35.91 5.02
CA TRP A 104 -4.12 35.45 3.70
C TRP A 104 -3.30 36.52 2.94
N PRO A 105 -3.72 37.80 2.90
CA PRO A 105 -2.94 38.84 2.22
C PRO A 105 -1.56 39.03 2.86
N ARG A 106 -1.42 38.82 4.18
CA ARG A 106 -0.16 39.05 4.90
C ARG A 106 0.85 37.93 4.66
N ASN A 107 0.42 36.67 4.74
CA ASN A 107 1.31 35.52 4.56
C ASN A 107 1.66 35.27 3.08
N GLY A 108 0.75 35.52 2.14
CA GLY A 108 1.01 35.38 0.70
C GLY A 108 2.07 36.35 0.17
N MET A 109 2.27 37.49 0.84
CA MET A 109 3.32 38.46 0.51
C MET A 109 4.69 38.10 1.08
N GLU A 110 4.78 37.23 2.08
CA GLU A 110 6.06 36.76 2.65
C GLU A 110 6.62 35.57 1.87
N VAL A 111 5.75 34.66 1.40
CA VAL A 111 6.15 33.46 0.61
C VAL A 111 6.67 33.81 -0.79
N ASN A 112 6.27 34.95 -1.37
CA ASN A 112 6.75 35.40 -2.70
C ASN A 112 8.00 36.31 -2.63
N LYS A 113 8.67 36.41 -1.47
CA LYS A 113 9.88 37.22 -1.29
C LYS A 113 11.18 36.42 -1.23
N GLU A 114 11.09 35.08 -1.28
CA GLU A 114 12.23 34.19 -1.53
C GLU A 114 12.23 33.74 -3.00
#